data_AF-A0A2D8FEJ1-F1
#
_entry.id   AF-A0A2D8FEJ1-F1
#
_cell.length_a   1.000
_cell.length_b   1.000
_cell.length_c   1.000
_cell.angle_alpha   90.00
_cell.angle_beta   90.00
_cell.angle_gamma   90.00
#
_symmetry.space_group_name_H-M   'P 1'
#
loop_
_entity.id
_entity.type
_entity.pdbx_description
1 polymer ?
#
loop_
_entity_poly.entity_id
_entity_poly.type
_entity_poly.pdbx_seq_one_letter_code
_entity_poly.pdbx_strand_id
1 'polypeptide(L)'
;SGEMSAADDTAQTQALWENFISSPFEVIFFQLIAVGLSAFIVYNGISGIERANKILIPCLISFLVVAMIYPFFLNPSGAIIGLKFLFIPQTEYLFKSETWIRALIQSAWSTSAGFGMAITYAVAMRKKEDIGLNAFLTGLGNNSVSLIAGVAVLSTVFALSDSTAEGLEAVESGSSGLTFIHLTALFASMGTAGWIIGSIFFLAMSFAALTSMVSTFQACVVNFVDMGWDRKEAVRYIALAVALAGIPSAVSLEFLDNQDFVWGTGLIVSGLMVAVVVMRFGVSDFRNNLINTKYADLQIGKWWEYIIKYVFPLEFIAVFGFFIYEKLQDQSNSPIEGMGLGLFTIITMVVQWAIILVIFIFFLNNKVADSVKKGPVSDGNFDEDVLDAEAV
;
A
#
# COMPACT_ATOMS: atom_id res chain seq x y z
N SER A 1 12.31 1.19 -22.71
CA SER A 1 12.55 -0.18 -23.18
C SER A 1 11.28 -0.86 -23.74
N GLY A 2 10.50 -0.19 -24.60
CA GLY A 2 9.21 -0.71 -25.12
C GLY A 2 9.31 -1.86 -26.14
N GLU A 3 10.29 -2.76 -26.00
CA GLU A 3 10.55 -3.88 -26.92
C GLU A 3 9.97 -5.18 -26.35
N MET A 4 8.65 -5.29 -26.28
CA MET A 4 8.00 -6.53 -25.82
C MET A 4 7.99 -7.62 -26.90
N SER A 5 8.21 -7.29 -28.17
CA SER A 5 8.10 -8.21 -29.32
C SER A 5 9.30 -9.11 -29.51
N ALA A 6 10.39 -8.86 -28.79
CA ALA A 6 11.67 -9.52 -29.03
C ALA A 6 12.06 -10.47 -27.88
N ALA A 7 11.19 -10.69 -26.89
CA ALA A 7 11.47 -11.47 -25.69
C ALA A 7 10.38 -12.51 -25.42
N ASP A 8 10.30 -13.54 -26.26
CA ASP A 8 9.27 -14.58 -26.25
C ASP A 8 9.54 -15.72 -25.25
N ASP A 9 10.68 -15.70 -24.56
CA ASP A 9 11.02 -16.62 -23.47
C ASP A 9 11.33 -15.88 -22.15
N THR A 10 11.28 -16.61 -21.04
CA THR A 10 11.50 -16.07 -19.69
C THR A 10 12.93 -15.62 -19.44
N ALA A 11 13.93 -16.16 -20.15
CA ALA A 11 15.32 -15.74 -20.01
C ALA A 11 15.55 -14.35 -20.62
N GLN A 12 14.91 -14.08 -21.75
CA GLN A 12 14.97 -12.78 -22.42
C GLN A 12 14.20 -11.72 -21.63
N THR A 13 13.03 -12.04 -21.07
CA THR A 13 12.32 -11.08 -20.21
C THR A 13 12.98 -10.87 -18.85
N GLN A 14 13.62 -11.91 -18.30
CA GLN A 14 14.53 -11.77 -17.15
C GLN A 14 15.64 -10.77 -17.46
N ALA A 15 16.33 -10.94 -18.60
CA ALA A 15 17.38 -10.01 -19.00
C ALA A 15 16.86 -8.59 -19.23
N LEU A 16 15.67 -8.42 -19.83
CA LEU A 16 15.04 -7.10 -19.98
C LEU A 16 14.75 -6.45 -18.63
N TRP A 17 14.20 -7.21 -17.68
CA TRP A 17 13.93 -6.74 -16.33
C TRP A 17 15.22 -6.36 -15.61
N GLU A 18 16.23 -7.23 -15.64
CA GLU A 18 17.55 -7.02 -15.03
C GLU A 18 18.25 -5.79 -15.61
N ASN A 19 18.22 -5.61 -16.93
CA ASN A 19 18.78 -4.43 -17.60
C ASN A 19 18.07 -3.14 -17.18
N PHE A 20 16.74 -3.20 -17.01
CA PHE A 20 15.96 -2.04 -16.56
C PHE A 20 16.31 -1.66 -15.11
N ILE A 21 16.22 -2.61 -14.17
CA ILE A 21 16.50 -2.34 -12.74
C ILE A 21 17.97 -2.02 -12.47
N SER A 22 18.88 -2.48 -13.34
CA SER A 22 20.31 -2.17 -13.27
C SER A 22 20.70 -0.89 -14.02
N SER A 23 19.73 -0.13 -14.55
CA SER A 23 19.95 1.16 -15.20
C SER A 23 19.49 2.31 -14.30
N PRO A 24 20.37 2.85 -13.42
CA PRO A 24 20.01 3.92 -12.50
C PRO A 24 19.36 5.13 -13.19
N PHE A 25 19.81 5.49 -14.38
CA PHE A 25 19.26 6.64 -15.10
C PHE A 25 17.80 6.40 -15.52
N GLU A 26 17.46 5.21 -16.02
CA GLU A 26 16.08 4.88 -16.40
C GLU A 26 15.17 4.81 -15.18
N VAL A 27 15.61 4.13 -14.11
CA VAL A 27 14.81 3.99 -12.89
C VAL A 27 14.60 5.35 -12.22
N ILE A 28 15.64 6.18 -12.08
CA ILE A 28 15.52 7.54 -11.55
C ILE A 28 14.59 8.38 -12.43
N PHE A 29 14.68 8.27 -13.76
CA PHE A 29 13.81 9.00 -14.66
C PHE A 29 12.33 8.66 -14.43
N PHE A 30 11.97 7.38 -14.34
CA PHE A 30 10.60 6.96 -14.06
C PHE A 30 10.16 7.31 -12.63
N GLN A 31 11.05 7.24 -11.65
CA GLN A 31 10.80 7.72 -10.29
C GLN A 31 10.43 9.22 -10.31
N LEU A 32 11.19 10.05 -11.02
CA LEU A 32 10.93 11.49 -11.13
C LEU A 32 9.61 11.78 -11.84
N ILE A 33 9.25 10.99 -12.86
CA ILE A 33 7.93 11.08 -13.49
C ILE A 33 6.83 10.77 -12.48
N ALA A 34 6.94 9.68 -11.72
CA ALA A 34 5.94 9.28 -10.74
C ALA A 34 5.77 10.36 -9.66
N VAL A 35 6.87 10.85 -9.08
CA VAL A 35 6.86 11.95 -8.10
C VAL A 35 6.25 13.22 -8.70
N GLY A 36 6.64 13.58 -9.92
CA GLY A 36 6.11 14.76 -10.61
C GLY A 36 4.61 14.70 -10.86
N LEU A 37 4.09 13.54 -11.31
CA LEU A 37 2.66 13.32 -11.51
C LEU A 37 1.89 13.37 -10.18
N SER A 38 2.38 12.71 -9.14
CA SER A 38 1.77 12.77 -7.81
C SER A 38 1.74 14.20 -7.26
N ALA A 39 2.87 14.92 -7.36
CA ALA A 39 2.95 16.32 -6.95
C ALA A 39 1.98 17.21 -7.75
N PHE A 40 1.87 17.00 -9.06
CA PHE A 40 0.94 17.74 -9.92
C PHE A 40 -0.52 17.51 -9.51
N ILE A 41 -0.92 16.28 -9.22
CA ILE A 41 -2.28 15.95 -8.76
C ILE A 41 -2.54 16.61 -7.40
N VAL A 42 -1.61 16.47 -6.45
CA VAL A 42 -1.73 16.98 -5.09
C VAL A 42 -1.61 18.51 -5.01
N TYR A 43 -1.01 19.15 -6.00
CA TYR A 43 -0.89 20.61 -6.09
C TYR A 43 -2.24 21.34 -5.97
N ASN A 44 -3.31 20.74 -6.50
CA ASN A 44 -4.68 21.27 -6.41
C ASN A 44 -5.46 20.76 -5.17
N GLY A 45 -4.76 20.12 -4.23
CA GLY A 45 -5.35 19.51 -3.03
C GLY A 45 -6.37 18.42 -3.35
N ILE A 46 -7.37 18.27 -2.48
CA ILE A 46 -8.41 17.23 -2.59
C ILE A 46 -9.15 17.29 -3.92
N SER A 47 -9.38 18.48 -4.47
CA SER A 47 -10.05 18.64 -5.77
C SER A 47 -9.26 18.03 -6.94
N GLY A 48 -7.93 18.09 -6.88
CA GLY A 48 -7.05 17.46 -7.85
C GLY A 48 -7.09 15.94 -7.74
N ILE A 49 -7.03 15.43 -6.51
CA ILE A 49 -7.12 13.99 -6.22
C ILE A 49 -8.47 13.44 -6.67
N GLU A 50 -9.57 14.10 -6.36
CA GLU A 50 -10.91 13.70 -6.78
C GLU A 50 -11.04 13.67 -8.31
N ARG A 51 -10.56 14.70 -9.00
CA ARG A 51 -10.59 14.76 -10.47
C ARG A 51 -9.72 13.67 -11.10
N ALA A 52 -8.55 13.41 -10.55
CA ALA A 52 -7.67 12.33 -11.01
C ALA A 52 -8.35 10.97 -10.80
N ASN A 53 -8.87 10.69 -9.60
CA ASN A 53 -9.50 9.41 -9.27
C ASN A 53 -10.80 9.15 -10.04
N LYS A 54 -11.55 10.20 -10.41
CA LYS A 54 -12.71 10.09 -11.33
C LYS A 54 -12.33 9.55 -12.72
N ILE A 55 -11.06 9.59 -13.09
CA ILE A 55 -10.55 9.05 -14.36
C ILE A 55 -9.76 7.76 -14.10
N LEU A 56 -8.77 7.82 -13.21
CA LEU A 56 -7.82 6.73 -12.95
C LEU A 56 -8.52 5.47 -12.45
N ILE A 57 -9.46 5.58 -11.50
CA ILE A 57 -10.12 4.40 -10.90
C ILE A 57 -11.06 3.72 -11.91
N PRO A 58 -11.96 4.43 -12.64
CA PRO A 58 -12.75 3.79 -13.68
C PRO A 58 -11.90 3.17 -14.79
N CYS A 59 -10.81 3.84 -15.21
CA CYS A 59 -9.87 3.27 -16.18
C CYS A 59 -9.22 1.98 -15.65
N LEU A 60 -8.71 2.00 -14.41
CA LEU A 60 -8.13 0.85 -13.72
C LEU A 60 -9.10 -0.33 -13.71
N ILE A 61 -10.33 -0.12 -13.22
CA ILE A 61 -11.34 -1.17 -13.15
C ILE A 61 -11.69 -1.69 -14.55
N SER A 62 -11.87 -0.80 -15.53
CA SER A 62 -12.17 -1.19 -16.91
C SER A 62 -11.06 -2.08 -17.49
N PHE A 63 -9.80 -1.69 -17.32
CA PHE A 63 -8.66 -2.46 -17.78
C PHE A 63 -8.52 -3.79 -17.06
N LEU A 64 -8.74 -3.83 -15.74
CA LEU A 64 -8.72 -5.06 -14.97
C LEU A 64 -9.84 -6.02 -15.38
N VAL A 65 -11.05 -5.52 -15.64
CA VAL A 65 -12.17 -6.36 -16.12
C VAL A 65 -11.88 -6.93 -17.50
N VAL A 66 -11.31 -6.14 -18.41
CA VAL A 66 -10.88 -6.64 -19.73
C VAL A 66 -9.81 -7.73 -19.56
N ALA A 67 -8.79 -7.47 -18.73
CA ALA A 67 -7.73 -8.44 -18.44
C ALA A 67 -8.26 -9.71 -17.73
N MET A 68 -9.33 -9.58 -16.93
CA MET A 68 -9.98 -10.70 -16.25
C MET A 68 -10.74 -11.62 -17.22
N ILE A 69 -11.42 -11.05 -18.21
CA ILE A 69 -12.29 -11.80 -19.12
C ILE A 69 -11.48 -12.38 -20.30
N TYR A 70 -10.48 -11.65 -20.79
CA TYR A 70 -9.75 -12.00 -22.01
C TYR A 70 -9.17 -13.44 -22.04
N PRO A 71 -8.57 -13.98 -20.96
CA PRO A 71 -8.01 -15.34 -20.94
C PRO A 71 -9.03 -16.42 -21.30
N PHE A 72 -10.31 -16.21 -20.96
CA PHE A 72 -11.38 -17.15 -21.27
C PHE A 72 -11.75 -17.18 -22.76
N PHE A 73 -11.43 -16.14 -23.52
CA PHE A 73 -11.58 -16.15 -24.98
C PHE A 73 -10.40 -16.83 -25.69
N LEU A 74 -9.22 -16.82 -25.07
CA LEU A 74 -8.02 -17.47 -25.63
C LEU A 74 -8.02 -18.97 -25.38
N ASN A 75 -8.10 -19.37 -24.10
CA ASN A 75 -8.04 -20.75 -23.66
C ASN A 75 -8.94 -20.95 -22.44
N PRO A 76 -10.24 -21.24 -22.67
CA PRO A 76 -11.20 -21.42 -21.58
C PRO A 76 -10.76 -22.50 -20.57
N SER A 77 -10.18 -23.60 -21.05
CA SER A 77 -9.73 -24.71 -20.19
C SER A 77 -8.62 -24.29 -19.24
N GLY A 78 -7.60 -23.58 -19.74
CA GLY A 78 -6.49 -23.11 -18.91
C GLY A 78 -6.93 -21.99 -17.95
N ALA A 79 -7.76 -21.06 -18.41
CA ALA A 79 -8.32 -20.01 -17.55
C ALA A 79 -9.12 -20.60 -16.37
N ILE A 80 -9.88 -21.67 -16.61
CA ILE A 80 -10.59 -22.40 -15.54
C ILE A 80 -9.63 -23.05 -14.53
N ILE A 81 -8.44 -23.49 -14.95
CA ILE A 81 -7.42 -24.01 -14.02
C ILE A 81 -6.95 -22.88 -13.08
N GLY A 82 -6.73 -21.66 -13.60
CA GLY A 82 -6.40 -20.50 -12.78
C GLY A 82 -7.49 -20.17 -11.75
N LEU A 83 -8.76 -20.23 -12.14
CA LEU A 83 -9.89 -20.09 -11.19
C LEU A 83 -9.88 -21.17 -10.11
N LYS A 84 -9.62 -22.43 -10.51
CA LYS A 84 -9.56 -23.55 -9.57
C LYS A 84 -8.39 -23.37 -8.59
N PHE A 85 -7.24 -22.93 -9.07
CA PHE A 85 -6.08 -22.63 -8.24
C PHE A 85 -6.41 -21.54 -7.19
N LEU A 86 -7.15 -20.50 -7.58
CA LEU A 86 -7.51 -19.41 -6.67
C LEU A 86 -8.61 -19.77 -5.66
N PHE A 87 -9.64 -20.51 -6.09
CA PHE A 87 -10.87 -20.66 -5.29
C PHE A 87 -11.09 -22.04 -4.68
N ILE A 88 -10.36 -23.08 -5.07
CA ILE A 88 -10.50 -24.39 -4.41
C ILE A 88 -9.77 -24.33 -3.06
N PRO A 89 -10.50 -24.40 -1.93
CA PRO A 89 -9.89 -24.29 -0.62
C PRO A 89 -9.11 -25.57 -0.29
N GLN A 90 -7.86 -25.40 0.09
CA GLN A 90 -7.02 -26.47 0.62
C GLN A 90 -7.10 -26.44 2.15
N THR A 91 -7.95 -27.30 2.72
CA THR A 91 -8.33 -27.27 4.15
C THR A 91 -7.14 -27.41 5.10
N GLU A 92 -6.08 -28.11 4.69
CA GLU A 92 -4.82 -28.24 5.41
C GLU A 92 -4.18 -26.88 5.76
N TYR A 93 -4.31 -25.86 4.91
CA TYR A 93 -3.76 -24.53 5.17
C TYR A 93 -4.53 -23.77 6.24
N LEU A 94 -5.81 -24.09 6.48
CA LEU A 94 -6.60 -23.47 7.55
C LEU A 94 -6.08 -23.85 8.95
N PHE A 95 -5.39 -24.98 9.06
CA PHE A 95 -4.77 -25.45 10.30
C PHE A 95 -3.33 -24.94 10.50
N LYS A 96 -2.74 -24.27 9.50
CA LYS A 96 -1.41 -23.66 9.60
C LYS A 96 -1.55 -22.24 10.16
N SER A 97 -0.89 -21.95 11.26
CA SER A 97 -0.88 -20.61 11.87
C SER A 97 -0.33 -19.54 10.93
N GLU A 98 0.69 -19.89 10.15
CA GLU A 98 1.32 -19.03 9.15
C GLU A 98 0.30 -18.47 8.14
N THR A 99 -0.69 -19.26 7.71
CA THR A 99 -1.74 -18.81 6.78
C THR A 99 -2.49 -17.61 7.33
N TRP A 100 -2.86 -17.64 8.60
CA TRP A 100 -3.61 -16.57 9.25
C TRP A 100 -2.74 -15.34 9.50
N ILE A 101 -1.48 -15.54 9.90
CA ILE A 101 -0.54 -14.43 10.09
C ILE A 101 -0.27 -13.71 8.76
N ARG A 102 -0.02 -14.45 7.67
CA ARG A 102 0.15 -13.88 6.33
C ARG A 102 -1.12 -13.17 5.84
N ALA A 103 -2.31 -13.68 6.15
CA ALA A 103 -3.57 -13.00 5.83
C ALA A 103 -3.75 -11.68 6.59
N LEU A 104 -3.42 -11.62 7.88
CA LEU A 104 -3.46 -10.40 8.69
C LEU A 104 -2.48 -9.35 8.15
N ILE A 105 -1.25 -9.78 7.85
CA ILE A 105 -0.22 -8.97 7.18
C ILE A 105 -0.77 -8.40 5.87
N GLN A 106 -1.27 -9.25 4.99
CA GLN A 106 -1.79 -8.80 3.69
C GLN A 106 -2.92 -7.77 3.85
N SER A 107 -3.83 -7.98 4.80
CA SER A 107 -4.93 -7.06 5.09
C SER A 107 -4.44 -5.69 5.60
N ALA A 108 -3.50 -5.68 6.55
CA ALA A 108 -2.95 -4.45 7.12
C ALA A 108 -2.22 -3.59 6.09
N TRP A 109 -1.39 -4.22 5.24
CA TRP A 109 -0.66 -3.51 4.18
C TRP A 109 -1.59 -3.08 3.03
N SER A 110 -2.50 -3.95 2.61
CA SER A 110 -3.43 -3.65 1.51
C SER A 110 -4.33 -2.45 1.84
N THR A 111 -4.74 -2.31 3.10
CA THR A 111 -5.52 -1.15 3.57
C THR A 111 -4.66 0.03 3.99
N SER A 112 -3.33 -0.16 4.04
CA SER A 112 -2.37 0.82 4.57
C SER A 112 -2.71 1.30 5.99
N ALA A 113 -3.21 0.38 6.82
CA ALA A 113 -3.58 0.67 8.20
C ALA A 113 -2.35 1.16 8.99
N GLY A 114 -2.44 2.30 9.67
CA GLY A 114 -1.33 2.87 10.45
C GLY A 114 -0.43 3.87 9.71
N PHE A 115 -0.57 4.05 8.39
CA PHE A 115 0.14 5.11 7.66
C PHE A 115 -0.43 6.53 7.86
N GLY A 116 -1.53 6.67 8.61
CA GLY A 116 -2.20 7.95 8.82
C GLY A 116 -3.02 8.45 7.62
N MET A 117 -2.98 7.77 6.46
CA MET A 117 -3.69 8.19 5.24
C MET A 117 -5.20 8.33 5.44
N ALA A 118 -5.83 7.40 6.17
CA ALA A 118 -7.25 7.48 6.47
C ALA A 118 -7.60 8.75 7.27
N ILE A 119 -6.75 9.13 8.22
CA ILE A 119 -6.92 10.36 9.01
C ILE A 119 -6.74 11.59 8.10
N THR A 120 -5.72 11.58 7.24
CA THR A 120 -5.49 12.66 6.26
C THR A 120 -6.72 12.93 5.40
N TYR A 121 -7.39 11.89 4.92
CA TYR A 121 -8.61 12.05 4.13
C TYR A 121 -9.84 12.39 4.98
N ALA A 122 -9.94 11.85 6.20
CA ALA A 122 -11.03 12.15 7.13
C ALA A 122 -11.10 13.65 7.48
N VAL A 123 -9.95 14.34 7.57
CA VAL A 123 -9.90 15.79 7.81
C VAL A 123 -10.59 16.60 6.69
N ALA A 124 -10.65 16.06 5.47
CA ALA A 124 -11.32 16.69 4.34
C ALA A 124 -12.78 16.22 4.15
N MET A 125 -13.27 15.29 4.96
CA MET A 125 -14.65 14.81 4.86
C MET A 125 -15.64 15.86 5.35
N ARG A 126 -16.85 15.86 4.78
CA ARG A 126 -17.93 16.71 5.28
C ARG A 126 -18.39 16.19 6.64
N LYS A 127 -18.82 17.10 7.52
CA LYS A 127 -19.23 16.77 8.88
C LYS A 127 -20.37 15.74 8.96
N LYS A 128 -21.25 15.72 7.96
CA LYS A 128 -22.45 14.87 7.91
C LYS A 128 -22.21 13.53 7.20
N GLU A 129 -20.96 13.14 6.98
CA GLU A 129 -20.63 11.86 6.35
C GLU A 129 -20.63 10.73 7.39
N ASP A 130 -21.09 9.56 6.98
CA ASP A 130 -21.03 8.35 7.79
C ASP A 130 -19.63 7.73 7.71
N ILE A 131 -18.88 7.77 8.82
CA ILE A 131 -17.53 7.21 8.92
C ILE A 131 -17.56 5.67 8.87
N GLY A 132 -18.52 5.04 9.54
CA GLY A 132 -18.62 3.58 9.64
C GLY A 132 -18.94 2.94 8.31
N LEU A 133 -19.94 3.48 7.60
CA LEU A 133 -20.32 3.01 6.26
C LEU A 133 -19.19 3.24 5.25
N ASN A 134 -18.60 4.44 5.23
CA ASN A 134 -17.52 4.75 4.29
C ASN A 134 -16.28 3.88 4.52
N ALA A 135 -15.93 3.56 5.77
CA ALA A 135 -14.84 2.64 6.09
C ALA A 135 -15.13 1.22 5.57
N PHE A 136 -16.35 0.71 5.76
CA PHE A 136 -16.76 -0.60 5.23
C PHE A 136 -16.73 -0.65 3.71
N LEU A 137 -17.29 0.36 3.03
CA LEU A 137 -17.31 0.42 1.57
C LEU A 137 -15.91 0.53 0.98
N THR A 138 -15.01 1.29 1.61
CA THR A 138 -13.61 1.39 1.19
C THR A 138 -12.90 0.05 1.29
N GLY A 139 -13.06 -0.66 2.41
CA GLY A 139 -12.50 -2.00 2.59
C GLY A 139 -13.07 -3.03 1.60
N LEU A 140 -14.38 -2.97 1.34
CA LEU A 140 -15.04 -3.83 0.35
C LEU A 140 -14.53 -3.55 -1.06
N GLY A 141 -14.42 -2.28 -1.44
CA GLY A 141 -13.88 -1.86 -2.73
C GLY A 141 -12.45 -2.35 -2.95
N ASN A 142 -11.58 -2.15 -1.95
CA ASN A 142 -10.20 -2.63 -1.97
C ASN A 142 -10.11 -4.13 -2.21
N ASN A 143 -10.83 -4.94 -1.41
CA ASN A 143 -10.80 -6.39 -1.54
C ASN A 143 -11.42 -6.89 -2.84
N SER A 144 -12.45 -6.22 -3.35
CA SER A 144 -13.08 -6.57 -4.63
C SER A 144 -12.12 -6.39 -5.79
N VAL A 145 -11.37 -5.29 -5.82
CA VAL A 145 -10.34 -5.04 -6.85
C VAL A 145 -9.21 -6.06 -6.74
N SER A 146 -8.77 -6.41 -5.53
CA SER A 146 -7.77 -7.47 -5.31
C SER A 146 -8.23 -8.84 -5.84
N LEU A 147 -9.50 -9.20 -5.65
CA LEU A 147 -10.06 -10.44 -6.20
C LEU A 147 -10.12 -10.41 -7.73
N ILE A 148 -10.57 -9.30 -8.32
CA ILE A 148 -10.59 -9.14 -9.79
C ILE A 148 -9.17 -9.26 -10.37
N ALA A 149 -8.20 -8.60 -9.76
CA ALA A 149 -6.80 -8.67 -10.18
C ALA A 149 -6.23 -10.09 -10.02
N GLY A 150 -6.52 -10.78 -8.91
CA GLY A 150 -6.11 -12.17 -8.69
C GLY A 150 -6.68 -13.12 -9.74
N VAL A 151 -7.97 -12.98 -10.08
CA VAL A 151 -8.60 -13.74 -11.17
C VAL A 151 -7.94 -13.41 -12.51
N ALA A 152 -7.72 -12.12 -12.81
CA ALA A 152 -7.10 -11.71 -14.06
C ALA A 152 -5.70 -12.30 -14.21
N VAL A 153 -4.84 -12.14 -13.20
CA VAL A 153 -3.46 -12.64 -13.25
C VAL A 153 -3.44 -14.15 -13.34
N LEU A 154 -4.07 -14.88 -12.41
CA LEU A 154 -3.99 -16.34 -12.37
C LEU A 154 -4.68 -16.99 -13.57
N SER A 155 -5.85 -16.48 -13.99
CA SER A 155 -6.50 -17.03 -15.20
C SER A 155 -5.67 -16.75 -16.45
N THR A 156 -4.99 -15.60 -16.55
CA THR A 156 -4.08 -15.30 -17.67
C THR A 156 -2.90 -16.26 -17.68
N VAL A 157 -2.22 -16.41 -16.54
CA VAL A 157 -1.05 -17.31 -16.39
C VAL A 157 -1.40 -18.72 -16.85
N PHE A 158 -2.45 -19.33 -16.27
CA PHE A 158 -2.83 -20.70 -16.60
C PHE A 158 -3.50 -20.89 -17.97
N ALA A 159 -4.16 -19.86 -18.53
CA ALA A 159 -4.69 -19.91 -19.89
C ALA A 159 -3.59 -19.97 -20.96
N LEU A 160 -2.45 -19.37 -20.65
CA LEU A 160 -1.36 -19.16 -21.60
C LEU A 160 -0.13 -20.04 -21.32
N SER A 161 -0.10 -20.76 -20.20
CA SER A 161 0.92 -21.78 -19.93
C SER A 161 0.62 -23.06 -20.71
N ASP A 162 1.65 -23.74 -21.21
CA ASP A 162 1.52 -25.01 -21.94
C ASP A 162 1.17 -26.17 -20.98
N SER A 163 1.50 -26.03 -19.70
CA SER A 163 1.19 -27.01 -18.66
C SER A 163 0.84 -26.37 -17.32
N THR A 164 0.18 -27.15 -16.45
CA THR A 164 -0.08 -26.73 -15.06
C THR A 164 1.22 -26.55 -14.27
N ALA A 165 2.28 -27.31 -14.58
CA ALA A 165 3.57 -27.19 -13.89
C ALA A 165 4.21 -25.82 -14.18
N GLU A 166 4.21 -25.39 -15.43
CA GLU A 166 4.71 -24.07 -15.84
C GLU A 166 3.89 -22.93 -15.21
N GLY A 167 2.56 -23.07 -15.17
CA GLY A 167 1.72 -22.09 -14.49
C GLY A 167 2.00 -21.98 -12.99
N LEU A 168 2.37 -23.09 -12.33
CA LEU A 168 2.77 -23.08 -10.92
C LEU A 168 4.14 -22.44 -10.72
N GLU A 169 5.12 -22.75 -11.57
CA GLU A 169 6.45 -22.13 -11.54
C GLU A 169 6.35 -20.60 -11.67
N ALA A 170 5.50 -20.10 -12.57
CA ALA A 170 5.24 -18.68 -12.70
C ALA A 170 4.69 -18.07 -11.40
N VAL A 171 3.76 -18.74 -10.71
CA VAL A 171 3.19 -18.27 -9.44
C VAL A 171 4.23 -18.27 -8.31
N GLU A 172 5.15 -19.23 -8.30
CA GLU A 172 6.20 -19.36 -7.29
C GLU A 172 7.32 -18.31 -7.42
N SER A 173 7.44 -17.65 -8.57
CA SER A 173 8.45 -16.60 -8.84
C SER A 173 8.27 -15.29 -8.04
N GLY A 174 7.22 -15.19 -7.22
CA GLY A 174 6.91 -13.99 -6.42
C GLY A 174 6.30 -12.85 -7.24
N SER A 175 6.00 -11.72 -6.61
CA SER A 175 5.25 -10.63 -7.25
C SER A 175 5.99 -9.99 -8.43
N SER A 176 7.29 -9.68 -8.26
CA SER A 176 8.12 -9.09 -9.32
C SER A 176 8.40 -10.08 -10.45
N GLY A 177 8.72 -11.34 -10.11
CA GLY A 177 8.92 -12.42 -11.07
C GLY A 177 7.67 -12.65 -11.91
N LEU A 178 6.53 -12.84 -11.25
CA LEU A 178 5.26 -13.09 -11.90
C LEU A 178 4.88 -11.95 -12.83
N THR A 179 5.04 -10.71 -12.36
CA THR A 179 4.60 -9.52 -13.08
C THR A 179 5.52 -9.14 -14.24
N PHE A 180 6.81 -9.00 -13.98
CA PHE A 180 7.74 -8.38 -14.92
C PHE A 180 8.53 -9.38 -15.76
N ILE A 181 8.56 -10.65 -15.37
CA ILE A 181 9.30 -11.70 -16.08
C ILE A 181 8.32 -12.65 -16.75
N HIS A 182 7.51 -13.37 -15.96
CA HIS A 182 6.61 -14.39 -16.49
C HIS A 182 5.46 -13.77 -17.30
N LEU A 183 4.69 -12.84 -16.75
CA LEU A 183 3.61 -12.19 -17.51
C LEU A 183 4.13 -11.43 -18.73
N THR A 184 5.31 -10.82 -18.66
CA THR A 184 5.93 -10.15 -19.82
C THR A 184 6.24 -11.14 -20.94
N ALA A 185 6.87 -12.29 -20.63
CA ALA A 185 7.20 -13.32 -21.61
C ALA A 185 5.91 -13.90 -22.21
N LEU A 186 4.92 -14.09 -21.34
CA LEU A 186 3.60 -14.56 -21.69
C LEU A 186 2.89 -13.63 -22.68
N PHE A 187 2.96 -12.31 -22.49
CA PHE A 187 2.39 -11.35 -23.44
C PHE A 187 3.22 -11.24 -24.73
N ALA A 188 4.54 -11.39 -24.66
CA ALA A 188 5.40 -11.36 -25.85
C ALA A 188 5.10 -12.52 -26.81
N SER A 189 4.88 -13.73 -26.28
CA SER A 189 4.60 -14.94 -27.08
C SER A 189 3.28 -14.88 -27.86
N MET A 190 2.36 -14.00 -27.45
CA MET A 190 1.04 -13.82 -28.10
C MET A 190 1.07 -12.86 -29.32
N GLY A 191 2.24 -12.34 -29.70
CA GLY A 191 2.38 -11.39 -30.81
C GLY A 191 1.56 -10.11 -30.58
N THR A 192 0.87 -9.63 -31.63
CA THR A 192 0.15 -8.34 -31.58
C THR A 192 -0.93 -8.29 -30.49
N ALA A 193 -1.61 -9.40 -30.21
CA ALA A 193 -2.64 -9.44 -29.17
C ALA A 193 -2.05 -9.20 -27.78
N GLY A 194 -0.93 -9.86 -27.46
CA GLY A 194 -0.26 -9.70 -26.17
C GLY A 194 0.34 -8.32 -25.95
N TRP A 195 0.82 -7.65 -27.00
CA TRP A 195 1.21 -6.24 -26.91
C TRP A 195 0.07 -5.34 -26.42
N ILE A 196 -1.14 -5.52 -26.95
CA ILE A 196 -2.31 -4.72 -26.56
C ILE A 196 -2.67 -5.02 -25.10
N ILE A 197 -2.71 -6.29 -24.73
CA ILE A 197 -3.13 -6.73 -23.38
C ILE A 197 -2.09 -6.36 -22.33
N GLY A 198 -0.81 -6.62 -22.61
CA GLY A 198 0.30 -6.25 -21.75
C GLY A 198 0.35 -4.73 -21.54
N SER A 199 0.14 -3.94 -22.59
CA SER A 199 0.03 -2.48 -22.46
C SER A 199 -1.14 -2.06 -21.56
N ILE A 200 -2.31 -2.68 -21.72
CA ILE A 200 -3.48 -2.43 -20.86
C ILE A 200 -3.18 -2.81 -19.40
N PHE A 201 -2.55 -3.96 -19.18
CA PHE A 201 -2.20 -4.49 -17.86
C PHE A 201 -1.19 -3.59 -17.14
N PHE A 202 -0.06 -3.27 -17.78
CA PHE A 202 0.95 -2.40 -17.18
C PHE A 202 0.45 -0.96 -17.00
N LEU A 203 -0.45 -0.48 -17.86
CA LEU A 203 -1.10 0.82 -17.66
C LEU A 203 -2.06 0.79 -16.46
N ALA A 204 -2.84 -0.27 -16.30
CA ALA A 204 -3.68 -0.49 -15.12
C ALA A 204 -2.82 -0.53 -13.85
N MET A 205 -1.73 -1.31 -13.86
CA MET A 205 -0.78 -1.37 -12.75
C MET A 205 -0.18 -0.01 -12.41
N SER A 206 0.22 0.77 -13.43
CA SER A 206 0.75 2.12 -13.24
C SER A 206 -0.28 3.06 -12.61
N PHE A 207 -1.55 2.98 -13.00
CA PHE A 207 -2.62 3.78 -12.39
C PHE A 207 -2.89 3.35 -10.95
N ALA A 208 -2.91 2.04 -10.66
CA ALA A 208 -3.03 1.55 -9.30
C ALA A 208 -1.90 2.11 -8.41
N ALA A 209 -0.64 1.98 -8.84
CA ALA A 209 0.51 2.51 -8.12
C ALA A 209 0.44 4.04 -7.95
N LEU A 210 0.07 4.79 -9.00
CA LEU A 210 -0.03 6.24 -8.95
C LEU A 210 -1.11 6.71 -7.96
N THR A 211 -2.27 6.06 -7.91
CA THR A 211 -3.35 6.42 -6.98
C THR A 211 -2.95 6.22 -5.51
N SER A 212 -2.22 5.14 -5.20
CA SER A 212 -1.63 4.91 -3.87
C SER A 212 -0.59 5.97 -3.54
N MET A 213 0.33 6.26 -4.48
CA MET A 213 1.39 7.25 -4.29
C MET A 213 0.83 8.66 -4.06
N VAL A 214 -0.22 9.06 -4.77
CA VAL A 214 -0.93 10.34 -4.56
C VAL A 214 -1.44 10.45 -3.12
N SER A 215 -1.97 9.37 -2.57
CA SER A 215 -2.50 9.33 -1.20
C SER A 215 -1.39 9.48 -0.15
N THR A 216 -0.30 8.74 -0.31
CA THR A 216 0.87 8.85 0.58
C THR A 216 1.50 10.23 0.49
N PHE A 217 1.64 10.78 -0.72
CA PHE A 217 2.19 12.11 -0.93
C PHE A 217 1.33 13.20 -0.29
N GLN A 218 0.00 13.11 -0.42
CA GLN A 218 -0.94 14.01 0.24
C GLN A 218 -0.81 13.96 1.76
N ALA A 219 -0.63 12.76 2.35
CA ALA A 219 -0.39 12.63 3.79
C ALA A 219 0.86 13.38 4.25
N CYS A 220 1.96 13.32 3.49
CA CYS A 220 3.14 14.12 3.77
C CYS A 220 2.86 15.63 3.68
N VAL A 221 2.17 16.09 2.63
CA VAL A 221 1.89 17.52 2.40
C VAL A 221 1.00 18.13 3.48
N VAL A 222 -0.05 17.43 3.92
CA VAL A 222 -1.02 17.95 4.90
C VAL A 222 -0.35 18.29 6.23
N ASN A 223 0.60 17.47 6.69
CA ASN A 223 1.33 17.75 7.93
C ASN A 223 2.00 19.13 7.93
N PHE A 224 2.59 19.56 6.82
CA PHE A 224 3.23 20.88 6.71
C PHE A 224 2.21 22.02 6.53
N VAL A 225 1.12 21.75 5.82
CA VAL A 225 0.02 22.71 5.68
C VAL A 225 -0.63 23.00 7.04
N ASP A 226 -0.80 21.98 7.89
CA ASP A 226 -1.35 22.13 9.24
C ASP A 226 -0.40 22.91 10.18
N MET A 227 0.91 22.88 9.92
CA MET A 227 1.92 23.75 10.54
C MET A 227 1.93 25.19 9.97
N GLY A 228 1.01 25.51 9.05
CA GLY A 228 0.81 26.84 8.50
C GLY A 228 1.57 27.16 7.21
N TRP A 229 2.18 26.16 6.55
CA TRP A 229 2.85 26.38 5.27
C TRP A 229 1.84 26.63 4.15
N ASP A 230 2.21 27.45 3.16
CA ASP A 230 1.45 27.50 1.92
C ASP A 230 1.47 26.14 1.23
N ARG A 231 0.31 25.68 0.74
CA ARG A 231 0.16 24.36 0.14
C ARG A 231 1.09 24.14 -1.05
N LYS A 232 1.24 25.14 -1.93
CA LYS A 232 2.04 25.00 -3.15
C LYS A 232 3.52 24.90 -2.80
N GLU A 233 3.93 25.64 -1.78
CA GLU A 233 5.28 25.52 -1.23
C GLU A 233 5.53 24.16 -0.59
N ALA A 234 4.60 23.69 0.25
CA ALA A 234 4.67 22.35 0.85
C ALA A 234 4.78 21.26 -0.23
N VAL A 235 3.93 21.29 -1.25
CA VAL A 235 4.01 20.33 -2.38
C VAL A 235 5.36 20.38 -3.08
N ARG A 236 5.89 21.57 -3.38
CA ARG A 236 7.19 21.72 -4.04
C ARG A 236 8.33 21.15 -3.21
N TYR A 237 8.39 21.48 -1.91
CA TYR A 237 9.48 21.01 -1.05
C TYR A 237 9.38 19.52 -0.75
N ILE A 238 8.17 18.99 -0.56
CA ILE A 238 7.96 17.55 -0.38
C ILE A 238 8.27 16.78 -1.67
N ALA A 239 7.89 17.30 -2.85
CA ALA A 239 8.27 16.70 -4.13
C ALA A 239 9.79 16.61 -4.27
N LEU A 240 10.50 17.68 -3.95
CA LEU A 240 11.96 17.69 -3.98
C LEU A 240 12.56 16.72 -2.96
N ALA A 241 12.04 16.70 -1.73
CA ALA A 241 12.51 15.80 -0.69
C ALA A 241 12.32 14.32 -1.07
N VAL A 242 11.12 13.95 -1.55
CA VAL A 242 10.81 12.58 -1.99
C VAL A 242 11.63 12.20 -3.23
N ALA A 243 11.80 13.11 -4.18
CA ALA A 243 12.64 12.88 -5.35
C ALA A 243 14.08 12.56 -4.95
N LEU A 244 14.68 13.37 -4.08
CA LEU A 244 16.06 13.18 -3.62
C LEU A 244 16.22 11.95 -2.72
N ALA A 245 15.31 11.77 -1.76
CA ALA A 245 15.36 10.64 -0.82
C ALA A 245 15.08 9.29 -1.48
N GLY A 246 14.37 9.27 -2.62
CA GLY A 246 14.14 8.05 -3.39
C GLY A 246 15.28 7.66 -4.33
N ILE A 247 16.27 8.54 -4.60
CA ILE A 247 17.40 8.22 -5.49
C ILE A 247 18.16 6.96 -5.03
N PRO A 248 18.52 6.79 -3.74
CA PRO A 248 19.22 5.58 -3.32
C PRO A 248 18.40 4.30 -3.59
N SER A 249 17.08 4.33 -3.42
CA SER A 249 16.18 3.22 -3.75
C SER A 249 16.06 2.96 -5.25
N ALA A 250 16.19 3.99 -6.08
CA ALA A 250 16.21 3.85 -7.54
C ALA A 250 17.56 3.33 -8.08
N VAL A 251 18.64 3.51 -7.32
CA VAL A 251 20.00 3.04 -7.69
C VAL A 251 20.27 1.63 -7.17
N SER A 252 19.67 1.24 -6.04
CA SER A 252 19.93 -0.04 -5.38
C SER A 252 18.63 -0.69 -4.90
N LEU A 253 18.34 -1.88 -5.44
CA LEU A 253 17.23 -2.70 -4.98
C LEU A 253 17.42 -3.17 -3.53
N GLU A 254 18.65 -3.49 -3.12
CA GLU A 254 18.92 -3.83 -1.72
C GLU A 254 18.57 -2.68 -0.77
N PHE A 255 18.87 -1.44 -1.18
CA PHE A 255 18.47 -0.26 -0.41
C PHE A 255 16.95 -0.11 -0.40
N LEU A 256 16.28 -0.29 -1.56
CA LEU A 256 14.82 -0.26 -1.66
C LEU A 256 14.17 -1.30 -0.72
N ASP A 257 14.64 -2.55 -0.75
CA ASP A 257 14.13 -3.64 0.07
C ASP A 257 14.33 -3.38 1.56
N ASN A 258 15.48 -2.82 1.95
CA ASN A 258 15.70 -2.40 3.33
C ASN A 258 14.75 -1.25 3.73
N GLN A 259 14.52 -0.24 2.88
CA GLN A 259 13.59 0.84 3.19
C GLN A 259 12.13 0.36 3.26
N ASP A 260 11.72 -0.52 2.34
CA ASP A 260 10.40 -1.14 2.33
C ASP A 260 10.17 -1.93 3.63
N PHE A 261 11.17 -2.71 4.06
CA PHE A 261 11.09 -3.43 5.32
C PHE A 261 11.03 -2.50 6.55
N VAL A 262 11.96 -1.54 6.64
CA VAL A 262 12.13 -0.68 7.83
C VAL A 262 10.90 0.20 8.04
N TRP A 263 10.38 0.82 6.97
CA TRP A 263 9.22 1.71 7.08
C TRP A 263 7.89 0.97 6.96
N GLY A 264 7.85 -0.14 6.23
CA GLY A 264 6.71 -1.05 6.21
C GLY A 264 6.43 -1.62 7.61
N THR A 265 7.44 -2.07 8.34
CA THR A 265 7.24 -2.56 9.71
C THR A 265 6.78 -1.43 10.67
N GLY A 266 7.16 -0.19 10.38
CA GLY A 266 6.77 0.99 11.15
C GLY A 266 5.27 1.24 11.17
N LEU A 267 4.53 0.82 10.13
CA LEU A 267 3.08 0.99 10.05
C LEU A 267 2.36 0.25 11.19
N ILE A 268 2.84 -0.95 11.56
CA ILE A 268 2.21 -1.77 12.59
C ILE A 268 2.37 -1.11 13.96
N VAL A 269 3.56 -0.54 14.22
CA VAL A 269 3.84 0.23 15.44
C VAL A 269 3.00 1.50 15.47
N SER A 270 2.89 2.22 14.36
CA SER A 270 2.03 3.40 14.25
C SER A 270 0.55 3.05 14.51
N GLY A 271 0.06 1.94 13.94
CA GLY A 271 -1.29 1.42 14.19
C GLY A 271 -1.54 1.13 15.68
N LEU A 272 -0.57 0.53 16.37
CA LEU A 272 -0.62 0.33 17.83
C LEU A 272 -0.69 1.66 18.58
N MET A 273 0.10 2.65 18.18
CA MET A 273 0.05 3.97 18.81
C MET A 273 -1.33 4.63 18.66
N VAL A 274 -1.95 4.54 17.49
CA VAL A 274 -3.33 5.01 17.28
C VAL A 274 -4.32 4.26 18.17
N ALA A 275 -4.21 2.93 18.26
CA ALA A 275 -5.06 2.13 19.15
C ALA A 275 -4.88 2.52 20.62
N VAL A 276 -3.66 2.79 21.06
CA VAL A 276 -3.35 3.26 22.42
C VAL A 276 -3.97 4.64 22.69
N VAL A 277 -3.92 5.56 21.73
CA VAL A 277 -4.58 6.87 21.84
C VAL A 277 -6.09 6.69 22.00
N VAL A 278 -6.73 5.84 21.19
CA VAL A 278 -8.16 5.53 21.30
C VAL A 278 -8.49 4.88 22.66
N MET A 279 -7.64 3.97 23.15
CA MET A 279 -7.80 3.35 24.47
C MET A 279 -7.69 4.38 25.60
N ARG A 280 -6.76 5.32 25.50
CA ARG A 280 -6.56 6.39 26.49
C ARG A 280 -7.69 7.42 26.47
N PHE A 281 -8.23 7.72 25.29
CA PHE A 281 -9.42 8.58 25.15
C PHE A 281 -10.66 7.95 25.78
N GLY A 282 -10.74 6.61 25.77
CA GLY A 282 -11.92 5.86 26.18
C GLY A 282 -12.62 5.31 24.95
N VAL A 283 -12.42 4.02 24.66
CA VAL A 283 -12.89 3.39 23.42
C VAL A 283 -14.41 3.49 23.24
N SER A 284 -15.17 3.41 24.33
CA SER A 284 -16.63 3.54 24.30
C SER A 284 -17.05 4.96 23.94
N ASP A 285 -16.37 5.97 24.48
CA ASP A 285 -16.63 7.39 24.18
C ASP A 285 -16.19 7.74 22.77
N PHE A 286 -15.03 7.25 22.33
CA PHE A 286 -14.58 7.39 20.94
C PHE A 286 -15.62 6.83 19.97
N ARG A 287 -16.12 5.63 20.24
CA ARG A 287 -17.12 4.98 19.40
C ARG A 287 -18.44 5.74 19.41
N ASN A 288 -18.96 6.12 20.58
CA ASN A 288 -20.27 6.77 20.69
C ASN A 288 -20.28 8.21 20.16
N ASN A 289 -19.20 8.96 20.37
CA ASN A 289 -19.17 10.40 20.11
C ASN A 289 -18.49 10.75 18.77
N LEU A 290 -17.52 9.95 18.32
CA LEU A 290 -16.73 10.26 17.11
C LEU A 290 -17.07 9.36 15.92
N ILE A 291 -17.44 8.09 16.14
CA ILE A 291 -17.83 7.18 15.06
C ILE A 291 -19.34 7.20 14.84
N ASN A 292 -20.10 6.91 15.90
CA ASN A 292 -21.56 6.81 15.91
C ASN A 292 -22.22 8.18 16.02
N THR A 293 -21.86 9.10 15.14
CA THR A 293 -22.45 10.44 15.11
C THR A 293 -23.94 10.37 14.77
N LYS A 294 -24.66 11.47 15.00
CA LYS A 294 -26.08 11.60 14.64
C LYS A 294 -26.38 11.46 13.13
N TYR A 295 -25.34 11.48 12.30
CA TYR A 295 -25.43 11.33 10.85
C TYR A 295 -25.03 9.94 10.37
N ALA A 296 -24.64 9.04 11.26
CA ALA A 296 -24.23 7.68 10.90
C ALA A 296 -25.46 6.81 10.61
N ASP A 297 -25.56 6.34 9.37
CA ASP A 297 -26.51 5.33 8.90
C ASP A 297 -26.15 3.93 9.48
N LEU A 298 -24.85 3.64 9.61
CA LEU A 298 -24.32 2.41 10.19
C LEU A 298 -23.74 2.65 11.59
N GLN A 299 -24.46 2.16 12.60
CA GLN A 299 -24.04 2.25 13.99
C GLN A 299 -23.10 1.09 14.37
N ILE A 300 -21.88 1.42 14.78
CA ILE A 300 -20.85 0.45 15.17
C ILE A 300 -21.13 -0.11 16.57
N GLY A 301 -21.18 -1.44 16.65
CA GLY A 301 -21.50 -2.19 17.86
C GLY A 301 -20.33 -2.30 18.86
N LYS A 302 -20.59 -2.93 20.02
CA LYS A 302 -19.57 -3.05 21.09
C LYS A 302 -18.42 -3.98 20.72
N TRP A 303 -18.62 -4.82 19.70
CA TRP A 303 -17.59 -5.72 19.15
C TRP A 303 -16.33 -4.94 18.73
N TRP A 304 -16.48 -3.73 18.19
CA TRP A 304 -15.35 -2.89 17.80
C TRP A 304 -14.51 -2.47 19.00
N GLU A 305 -15.13 -2.24 20.16
CA GLU A 305 -14.39 -1.90 21.37
C GLU A 305 -13.51 -3.06 21.84
N TYR A 306 -14.00 -4.30 21.72
CA TYR A 306 -13.21 -5.50 22.03
C TYR A 306 -12.06 -5.69 21.06
N ILE A 307 -12.27 -5.35 19.78
CA ILE A 307 -11.21 -5.38 18.78
C ILE A 307 -10.08 -4.43 19.18
N ILE A 308 -10.39 -3.17 19.43
CA ILE A 308 -9.37 -2.16 19.77
C ILE A 308 -8.67 -2.47 21.10
N LYS A 309 -9.41 -2.93 22.13
CA LYS A 309 -8.84 -3.17 23.46
C LYS A 309 -7.99 -4.44 23.55
N TYR A 310 -8.36 -5.49 22.83
CA TYR A 310 -7.79 -6.83 23.06
C TYR A 310 -7.29 -7.49 21.80
N VAL A 311 -8.09 -7.52 20.74
CA VAL A 311 -7.72 -8.25 19.50
C VAL A 311 -6.55 -7.56 18.82
N PHE A 312 -6.59 -6.24 18.68
CA PHE A 312 -5.57 -5.48 17.96
C PHE A 312 -4.19 -5.52 18.66
N PRO A 313 -4.07 -5.35 20.00
CA PRO A 313 -2.79 -5.57 20.68
C PRO A 313 -2.26 -7.00 20.55
N LEU A 314 -3.14 -8.01 20.57
CA LEU A 314 -2.74 -9.41 20.38
C LEU A 314 -2.26 -9.66 18.95
N GLU A 315 -2.97 -9.14 17.97
CA GLU A 315 -2.62 -9.18 16.55
C GLU A 315 -1.27 -8.52 16.32
N PHE A 316 -1.04 -7.34 16.91
CA PHE A 316 0.26 -6.66 16.88
C PHE A 316 1.38 -7.59 17.37
N ILE A 317 1.21 -8.22 18.54
CA ILE A 317 2.23 -9.12 19.11
C ILE A 317 2.48 -10.30 18.19
N ALA A 318 1.43 -10.92 17.65
CA ALA A 318 1.53 -12.08 16.78
C ALA A 318 2.23 -11.74 15.46
N VAL A 319 1.77 -10.68 14.77
CA VAL A 319 2.29 -10.26 13.47
C VAL A 319 3.71 -9.71 13.61
N PHE A 320 3.94 -8.78 14.53
CA PHE A 320 5.27 -8.21 14.76
C PHE A 320 6.26 -9.29 15.23
N GLY A 321 5.85 -10.17 16.14
CA GLY A 321 6.66 -11.30 16.59
C GLY A 321 7.03 -12.26 15.46
N PHE A 322 6.08 -12.59 14.58
CA PHE A 322 6.32 -13.42 13.41
C PHE A 322 7.31 -12.76 12.43
N PHE A 323 7.19 -11.45 12.18
CA PHE A 323 8.14 -10.74 11.31
C PHE A 323 9.56 -10.77 11.84
N ILE A 324 9.73 -10.52 13.14
CA ILE A 324 11.06 -10.60 13.77
C ILE A 324 11.60 -12.02 13.68
N TYR A 325 10.75 -13.03 13.92
CA TYR A 325 11.14 -14.43 13.78
C TYR A 325 11.58 -14.78 12.35
N GLU A 326 10.82 -14.39 11.32
CA GLU A 326 11.15 -14.66 9.91
C GLU A 326 12.48 -14.00 9.53
N LYS A 327 12.69 -12.74 9.93
CA LYS A 327 13.98 -12.06 9.70
C LYS A 327 15.14 -12.66 10.46
N LEU A 328 14.95 -13.16 11.68
CA LEU A 328 16.02 -13.86 12.41
C LEU A 328 16.45 -15.18 11.75
N GLN A 329 15.60 -15.76 10.89
CA GLN A 329 15.92 -16.97 10.13
C GLN A 329 16.64 -16.71 8.81
N ASP A 330 16.70 -15.46 8.36
CA ASP A 330 17.36 -15.10 7.11
C ASP A 330 18.89 -15.21 7.26
N GLN A 331 19.44 -16.27 6.67
CA GLN A 331 20.88 -16.58 6.67
C GLN A 331 21.63 -15.99 5.47
N SER A 332 20.98 -15.14 4.67
CA SER A 332 21.65 -14.47 3.56
C SER A 332 22.80 -13.60 4.08
N ASN A 333 23.84 -13.39 3.28
CA ASN A 333 24.99 -12.59 3.72
C ASN A 333 24.61 -11.12 3.81
N SER A 334 24.99 -10.45 4.90
CA SER A 334 24.84 -9.00 5.00
C SER A 334 26.06 -8.27 4.43
N PRO A 335 25.94 -6.96 4.13
CA PRO A 335 27.08 -6.11 3.81
C PRO A 335 28.12 -5.97 4.93
N ILE A 336 27.78 -6.36 6.16
CA ILE A 336 28.66 -6.31 7.33
C ILE A 336 29.19 -7.72 7.61
N GLU A 337 30.52 -7.86 7.54
CA GLU A 337 31.19 -9.15 7.78
C GLU A 337 30.86 -9.71 9.18
N GLY A 338 30.48 -10.99 9.24
CA GLY A 338 30.08 -11.67 10.48
C GLY A 338 28.61 -11.50 10.88
N MET A 339 27.79 -10.85 10.05
CA MET A 339 26.35 -10.64 10.29
C MET A 339 25.50 -11.19 9.14
N GLY A 340 24.39 -11.86 9.46
CA GLY A 340 23.37 -12.26 8.48
C GLY A 340 22.46 -11.10 8.09
N LEU A 341 21.92 -11.10 6.87
CA LEU A 341 21.10 -10.04 6.29
C LEU A 341 19.87 -9.75 7.15
N GLY A 342 19.27 -10.79 7.72
CA GLY A 342 18.17 -10.68 8.67
C GLY A 342 18.49 -9.82 9.88
N LEU A 343 19.60 -10.14 10.55
CA LEU A 343 20.06 -9.40 11.74
C LEU A 343 20.50 -7.98 11.38
N PHE A 344 21.14 -7.80 10.23
CA PHE A 344 21.48 -6.48 9.69
C PHE A 344 20.23 -5.62 9.52
N THR A 345 19.20 -6.15 8.86
CA THR A 345 17.94 -5.43 8.60
C THR A 345 17.21 -5.05 9.90
N ILE A 346 17.23 -5.91 10.92
CA ILE A 346 16.63 -5.59 12.23
C ILE A 346 17.42 -4.46 12.92
N ILE A 347 18.75 -4.51 12.88
CA ILE A 347 19.59 -3.47 13.49
C ILE A 347 19.40 -2.14 12.75
N THR A 348 19.41 -2.14 11.42
CA THR A 348 19.18 -0.91 10.63
C THR A 348 17.81 -0.32 10.92
N MET A 349 16.77 -1.14 11.12
CA MET A 349 15.44 -0.69 11.54
C MET A 349 15.49 0.04 12.88
N VAL A 350 16.03 -0.60 13.93
CA VAL A 350 16.11 -0.01 15.28
C VAL A 350 16.92 1.28 15.27
N VAL A 351 18.06 1.29 14.57
CA VAL A 351 18.92 2.48 14.48
C VAL A 351 18.20 3.61 13.75
N GLN A 352 17.60 3.35 12.58
CA GLN A 352 16.89 4.38 11.83
C GLN A 352 15.71 4.96 12.62
N TRP A 353 14.90 4.11 13.24
CA TRP A 353 13.80 4.57 14.08
C TRP A 353 14.28 5.36 15.29
N ALA A 354 15.34 4.91 15.98
CA ALA A 354 15.91 5.64 17.11
C ALA A 354 16.42 7.02 16.69
N ILE A 355 17.10 7.13 15.54
CA ILE A 355 17.55 8.42 15.01
C ILE A 355 16.35 9.35 14.76
N ILE A 356 15.31 8.89 14.06
CA ILE A 356 14.13 9.72 13.79
C ILE A 356 13.41 10.10 15.07
N LEU A 357 13.21 9.17 16.01
CA LEU A 357 12.54 9.44 17.27
C LEU A 357 13.34 10.42 18.14
N VAL A 358 14.67 10.32 18.17
CA VAL A 358 15.54 11.28 18.88
C VAL A 358 15.42 12.66 18.23
N ILE A 359 15.53 12.74 16.90
CA ILE A 359 15.36 14.00 16.18
C ILE A 359 13.99 14.60 16.48
N PHE A 360 12.94 13.78 16.43
CA PHE A 360 11.58 14.21 16.65
C PHE A 360 11.39 14.70 18.09
N ILE A 361 11.67 13.88 19.10
CA ILE A 361 11.44 14.20 20.51
C ILE A 361 12.24 15.43 20.96
N PHE A 362 13.52 15.52 20.58
CA PHE A 362 14.39 16.58 21.10
C PHE A 362 14.38 17.86 20.28
N PHE A 363 14.10 17.81 18.98
CA PHE A 363 14.24 18.97 18.09
C PHE A 363 12.94 19.42 17.40
N LEU A 364 12.03 18.49 17.10
CA LEU A 364 10.84 18.80 16.31
C LEU A 364 9.55 18.84 17.15
N ASN A 365 9.41 18.01 18.19
CA ASN A 365 8.15 17.82 18.90
C ASN A 365 7.55 19.13 19.40
N ASN A 366 8.35 19.91 20.13
CA ASN A 366 7.86 21.20 20.66
C ASN A 366 7.57 22.19 19.53
N LYS A 367 8.43 22.25 18.50
CA LYS A 367 8.19 23.14 17.34
C LYS A 367 6.90 22.78 16.59
N VAL A 368 6.68 21.49 16.37
CA VAL A 368 5.47 20.96 15.73
C VAL A 368 4.27 21.29 16.60
N ALA A 369 4.29 20.91 17.88
CA ALA A 369 3.20 21.17 18.82
C ALA A 369 2.85 22.66 18.95
N ASP A 370 3.84 23.54 18.97
CA ASP A 370 3.65 24.99 19.06
C ASP A 370 3.14 25.59 17.74
N SER A 371 3.51 25.00 16.61
CA SER A 371 3.14 25.49 15.26
C SER A 371 1.77 24.99 14.77
N VAL A 372 1.33 23.83 15.24
CA VAL A 372 0.02 23.27 14.89
C VAL A 372 -1.02 24.11 15.62
N LYS A 373 -1.85 24.82 14.86
CA LYS A 373 -2.94 25.64 15.42
C LYS A 373 -3.81 24.77 16.33
N LYS A 374 -4.22 25.34 17.46
CA LYS A 374 -5.22 24.73 18.34
C LYS A 374 -6.45 24.34 17.52
N GLY A 375 -6.65 23.04 17.32
CA GLY A 375 -7.87 22.49 16.75
C GLY A 375 -8.99 22.47 17.79
N PRO A 376 -10.23 22.19 17.37
CA PRO A 376 -11.39 22.06 18.24
C PRO A 376 -11.35 20.75 19.06
N VAL A 377 -10.17 20.36 19.55
CA VAL A 377 -9.99 19.22 20.47
C VAL A 377 -8.74 19.45 21.34
N SER A 378 -8.13 20.63 21.26
CA SER A 378 -6.75 20.88 21.68
C SER A 378 -6.63 21.59 23.02
N ASP A 379 -7.73 22.12 23.56
CA ASP A 379 -7.79 22.70 24.91
C ASP A 379 -8.45 21.77 25.94
N GLY A 380 -8.94 20.62 25.50
CA GLY A 380 -9.60 19.64 26.36
C GLY A 380 -11.03 20.01 26.76
N ASN A 381 -11.64 21.03 26.13
CA ASN A 381 -13.02 21.43 26.37
C ASN A 381 -13.98 20.85 25.32
N PHE A 382 -14.08 19.52 25.34
CA PHE A 382 -14.75 18.72 24.31
C PHE A 382 -16.24 19.05 24.10
N ASP A 383 -16.94 19.58 25.11
CA ASP A 383 -18.35 19.95 24.98
C ASP A 383 -18.56 21.20 24.10
N GLU A 384 -17.68 22.20 24.22
CA GLU A 384 -17.69 23.40 23.35
C GLU A 384 -17.26 23.05 21.93
N ASP A 385 -16.28 22.17 21.80
CA ASP A 385 -15.76 21.70 20.51
C ASP A 385 -16.79 20.90 19.69
N VAL A 386 -17.61 20.07 20.36
CA VAL A 386 -18.73 19.38 19.73
C VAL A 386 -19.80 20.40 19.28
N LEU A 387 -20.05 21.43 20.08
CA LEU A 387 -21.01 22.50 19.77
C LEU A 387 -20.53 23.41 18.63
N ASP A 388 -19.25 23.79 18.62
CA ASP A 388 -18.63 24.60 17.56
C ASP A 388 -18.53 23.82 16.25
N ALA A 389 -18.17 22.55 16.34
CA ALA A 389 -18.29 21.68 15.18
C ALA A 389 -19.74 21.64 14.70
N GLU A 390 -20.76 21.66 15.59
CA GLU A 390 -22.19 21.65 15.23
C GLU A 390 -22.73 22.96 14.67
N ALA A 391 -22.05 24.08 14.92
CA ALA A 391 -22.44 25.41 14.49
C ALA A 391 -21.90 25.81 13.09
N VAL A 392 -20.87 25.11 12.59
CA VAL A 392 -20.26 25.29 11.24
C VAL A 392 -20.63 24.14 10.32
#